data_AF-A0A6N8Z622-F1
#
_entry.id   AF-A0A6N8Z622-F1
#
_cell.length_a   1.000
_cell.length_b   1.000
_cell.length_c   1.000
_cell.angle_alpha   90.00
_cell.angle_beta   90.00
_cell.angle_gamma   90.00
#
_symmetry.space_group_name_H-M   'P 1'
#
loop_
_entity.id
_entity.type
_entity.pdbx_description
1 polymer ?
#
loop_
_entity_poly.entity_id
_entity_poly.type
_entity_poly.pdbx_seq_one_letter_code
_entity_poly.pdbx_strand_id
1 'polypeptide(L)'
;MVEPRSISISPDRWLTDSRVYNLIWLGRWLERADNIARVINTFARIAVESGADLLTLQQSLGNAAAIRGIRVEDSGRSLEMLLKDHAASSIYHSLHTARSNATHVGTVELIRAISETVMTLERDGAMPSSPLEALLLTNEVLERLDAVYKVIDDSWFHQEALSEEEVYRRFVQQ
;
A
#
# COMPACT_ATOMS: atom_id res chain seq x y z
N MET A 1 -14.61 43.70 29.60
CA MET A 1 -13.59 43.48 28.57
C MET A 1 -13.04 42.08 28.78
N VAL A 2 -13.33 41.15 27.86
CA VAL A 2 -12.78 39.79 27.88
C VAL A 2 -11.55 39.83 26.98
N GLU A 3 -10.37 39.50 27.50
CA GLU A 3 -9.15 39.41 26.69
C GLU A 3 -9.31 38.36 25.58
N PRO A 4 -8.85 38.65 24.35
CA PRO A 4 -8.87 37.66 23.27
C PRO A 4 -7.94 36.51 23.67
N ARG A 5 -8.49 35.29 23.74
CA ARG A 5 -7.71 34.07 23.98
C ARG A 5 -6.62 33.98 22.91
N SER A 6 -5.36 34.17 23.30
CA SER A 6 -4.22 33.85 22.45
C SER A 6 -4.28 32.35 22.14
N ILE A 7 -4.64 31.99 20.92
CA ILE A 7 -4.53 30.61 20.45
C ILE A 7 -3.04 30.34 20.25
N SER A 8 -2.40 29.75 21.26
CA SER A 8 -1.08 29.16 21.10
C SER A 8 -1.23 27.92 20.21
N ILE A 9 -0.95 28.07 18.92
CA ILE A 9 -0.81 26.93 18.01
C ILE A 9 0.57 26.35 18.32
N SER A 10 0.63 25.34 19.20
CA SER A 10 1.87 24.58 19.39
C SER A 10 2.30 24.00 18.04
N PRO A 11 3.54 24.27 17.57
CA PRO A 11 4.02 23.88 16.24
C PRO A 11 3.95 22.37 15.96
N ASP A 12 3.75 21.55 17.00
CA ASP A 12 3.87 20.10 16.95
C ASP A 12 2.50 19.38 16.94
N ARG A 13 1.38 20.13 17.02
CA ARG A 13 0.05 19.53 17.20
C ARG A 13 -0.36 18.61 16.03
N TRP A 14 0.13 18.89 14.82
CA TRP A 14 -0.11 18.06 13.64
C TRP A 14 0.65 16.73 13.69
N LEU A 15 1.80 16.65 14.39
CA LEU A 15 2.54 15.39 14.61
C LEU A 15 1.82 14.48 15.62
N THR A 16 1.01 15.06 16.51
CA THR A 16 0.17 14.31 17.47
C THR A 16 -1.21 13.97 16.93
N ASP A 17 -1.59 14.48 15.75
CA ASP A 17 -2.88 14.18 15.14
C ASP A 17 -2.87 12.75 14.57
N SER A 18 -3.72 11.90 15.14
CA SER A 18 -3.83 10.50 14.73
C SER A 18 -4.27 10.37 13.26
N ARG A 19 -4.98 11.35 12.69
CA ARG A 19 -5.36 11.33 11.27
C ARG A 19 -4.16 11.56 10.37
N VAL A 20 -3.31 12.53 10.68
CA VAL A 20 -2.07 12.78 9.92
C VAL A 20 -1.16 11.55 9.97
N TYR A 21 -1.02 10.96 11.16
CA TYR A 21 -0.29 9.71 11.33
C TYR A 21 -0.84 8.60 10.42
N ASN A 22 -2.14 8.30 10.52
CA ASN A 22 -2.77 7.24 9.72
C ASN A 22 -2.67 7.51 8.20
N LEU A 23 -2.77 8.76 7.76
CA LEU A 23 -2.63 9.14 6.35
C LEU A 23 -1.20 8.86 5.82
N ILE A 24 -0.17 9.25 6.56
CA ILE A 24 1.23 9.01 6.19
C ILE A 24 1.50 7.50 6.12
N TRP A 25 1.03 6.74 7.12
CA TRP A 25 1.24 5.30 7.15
C TRP A 25 0.46 4.58 6.06
N LEU A 26 -0.78 4.99 5.78
CA LEU A 26 -1.56 4.49 4.65
C LEU A 26 -0.78 4.60 3.34
N GLY A 27 -0.30 5.81 3.00
CA GLY A 27 0.48 6.02 1.77
C GLY A 27 1.74 5.14 1.72
N ARG A 28 2.51 5.10 2.83
CA ARG A 28 3.71 4.28 2.94
C ARG A 28 3.44 2.79 2.71
N TRP A 29 2.35 2.27 3.26
CA TRP A 29 2.01 0.85 3.14
C TRP A 29 1.50 0.49 1.74
N LEU A 30 0.74 1.38 1.09
CA LEU A 30 0.34 1.20 -0.31
C LEU A 30 1.55 1.21 -1.26
N GLU A 31 2.43 2.20 -1.10
CA GLU A 31 3.67 2.29 -1.89
C GLU A 31 4.55 1.06 -1.71
N ARG A 32 4.64 0.53 -0.47
CA ARG A 32 5.39 -0.69 -0.19
C ARG A 32 4.78 -1.90 -0.90
N ALA A 33 3.46 -2.07 -0.86
CA ALA A 33 2.76 -3.15 -1.54
C ALA A 33 3.02 -3.09 -3.06
N ASP A 34 2.88 -1.91 -3.66
CA ASP A 34 3.15 -1.66 -5.09
C ASP A 34 4.60 -1.98 -5.45
N ASN A 35 5.57 -1.46 -4.70
CA ASN A 35 6.99 -1.68 -4.95
C ASN A 35 7.40 -3.16 -4.90
N ILE A 36 6.79 -3.95 -4.01
CA ILE A 36 7.05 -5.40 -3.93
C ILE A 36 6.35 -6.12 -5.09
N ALA A 37 5.09 -5.77 -5.39
CA ALA A 37 4.37 -6.33 -6.53
C ALA A 37 5.14 -6.13 -7.84
N ARG A 38 5.69 -4.92 -8.08
CA ARG A 38 6.52 -4.62 -9.26
C ARG A 38 7.81 -5.43 -9.33
N VAL A 39 8.48 -5.66 -8.18
CA VAL A 39 9.66 -6.51 -8.15
C VAL A 39 9.31 -7.94 -8.52
N ILE A 40 8.31 -8.52 -7.86
CA ILE A 40 7.89 -9.90 -8.18
C ILE A 40 7.48 -10.00 -9.65
N ASN A 41 6.69 -9.05 -10.15
CA ASN A 41 6.25 -8.99 -11.54
C ASN A 41 7.43 -8.97 -12.52
N THR A 42 8.43 -8.13 -12.26
CA THR A 42 9.62 -8.00 -13.13
C THR A 42 10.41 -9.30 -13.17
N PHE A 43 10.69 -9.90 -12.02
CA PHE A 43 11.43 -11.17 -11.98
C PHE A 43 10.62 -12.34 -12.55
N ALA A 44 9.31 -12.37 -12.31
CA ALA A 44 8.42 -13.38 -12.89
C ALA A 44 8.37 -13.26 -14.41
N ARG A 45 8.31 -12.04 -14.96
CA ARG A 45 8.40 -11.78 -16.40
C ARG A 45 9.71 -12.30 -16.99
N ILE A 46 10.85 -11.95 -16.38
CA ILE A 46 12.17 -12.44 -16.80
C ILE A 46 12.23 -13.97 -16.77
N ALA A 47 11.68 -14.60 -15.73
CA ALA A 47 11.65 -16.05 -15.59
C ALA A 47 10.79 -16.70 -16.68
N VAL A 48 9.62 -16.14 -17.00
CA VAL A 48 8.77 -16.59 -18.11
C VAL A 48 9.47 -16.46 -19.45
N GLU A 49 10.10 -15.31 -19.72
CA GLU A 49 10.80 -15.04 -20.98
C GLU A 49 12.04 -15.93 -21.17
N SER A 50 12.74 -16.26 -20.09
CA SER A 50 13.93 -17.13 -20.12
C SER A 50 13.61 -18.63 -19.99
N GLY A 51 12.36 -19.01 -19.73
CA GLY A 51 11.97 -20.40 -19.47
C GLY A 51 12.50 -20.95 -18.14
N ALA A 52 12.84 -20.08 -17.19
CA ALA A 52 13.30 -20.48 -15.86
C ALA A 52 12.17 -21.11 -15.04
N ASP A 53 12.54 -21.95 -14.09
CA ASP A 53 11.58 -22.60 -13.18
C ASP A 53 11.24 -21.72 -11.96
N LEU A 54 10.30 -22.20 -11.14
CA LEU A 54 9.88 -21.50 -9.93
C LEU A 54 11.05 -21.31 -8.94
N LEU A 55 11.92 -22.31 -8.80
CA LEU A 55 13.03 -22.25 -7.86
C LEU A 55 14.02 -21.15 -8.25
N THR A 56 14.35 -21.01 -9.53
CA THR A 56 15.22 -19.95 -10.04
C THR A 56 14.60 -18.56 -9.81
N LEU A 57 13.29 -18.42 -10.01
CA LEU A 57 12.56 -17.19 -9.67
C LEU A 57 12.68 -16.89 -8.17
N GLN A 58 12.41 -17.87 -7.32
CA GLN A 58 12.47 -17.74 -5.87
C GLN A 58 13.88 -17.36 -5.37
N GLN A 59 14.93 -17.97 -5.93
CA GLN A 59 16.32 -17.60 -5.64
C GLN A 59 16.64 -16.17 -6.04
N SER A 60 16.20 -15.74 -7.22
CA SER A 60 16.40 -14.38 -7.71
C SER A 60 15.70 -13.34 -6.83
N LEU A 61 14.47 -13.65 -6.40
CA LEU A 61 13.71 -12.83 -5.46
C LEU A 61 14.37 -12.77 -4.08
N GLY A 62 14.89 -13.89 -3.58
CA GLY A 62 15.62 -13.94 -2.31
C GLY A 62 16.85 -13.03 -2.33
N ASN A 63 17.61 -13.05 -3.42
CA ASN A 63 18.77 -12.17 -3.60
C ASN A 63 18.36 -10.68 -3.67
N ALA A 64 17.29 -10.36 -4.42
CA ALA A 64 16.78 -8.99 -4.51
C ALA A 64 16.25 -8.48 -3.15
N ALA A 65 15.59 -9.35 -2.39
CA ALA A 65 15.11 -9.05 -1.04
C ALA A 65 16.27 -8.80 -0.06
N ALA A 66 17.34 -9.59 -0.14
CA ALA A 66 18.53 -9.44 0.71
C ALA A 66 19.22 -8.09 0.51
N ILE A 67 19.31 -7.59 -0.73
CA ILE A 67 19.85 -6.24 -1.03
C ILE A 67 19.03 -5.15 -0.33
N ARG A 68 17.72 -5.37 -0.16
CA ARG A 68 16.80 -4.44 0.53
C ARG A 68 16.76 -4.64 2.05
N GLY A 69 17.66 -5.45 2.60
CA GLY A 69 17.72 -5.77 4.04
C GLY A 69 16.61 -6.70 4.51
N ILE A 70 15.86 -7.33 3.61
CA ILE A 70 14.87 -8.35 3.94
C ILE A 70 15.61 -9.68 4.00
N ARG A 71 15.80 -10.21 5.21
CA ARG A 71 16.46 -11.51 5.38
C ARG A 71 15.53 -12.62 4.92
N VAL A 72 15.93 -13.31 3.85
CA VAL A 72 15.28 -14.54 3.42
C VAL A 72 16.18 -15.70 3.83
N GLU A 73 15.74 -16.46 4.84
CA GLU A 73 16.51 -17.60 5.37
C GLU A 73 16.44 -18.81 4.42
N ASP A 74 15.31 -18.96 3.74
CA ASP A 74 15.07 -20.00 2.75
C ASP A 74 14.69 -19.36 1.41
N SER A 75 15.66 -19.32 0.49
CA SER A 75 15.46 -18.77 -0.85
C SER A 75 14.31 -19.47 -1.60
N GLY A 76 14.00 -20.73 -1.31
CA GLY A 76 12.88 -21.48 -1.88
C GLY A 76 11.51 -21.04 -1.35
N ARG A 77 11.46 -20.14 -0.37
CA ARG A 77 10.22 -19.54 0.14
C ARG A 77 10.13 -18.03 -0.11
N SER A 78 11.11 -17.45 -0.80
CA SER A 78 11.15 -15.99 -1.04
C SER A 78 9.87 -15.43 -1.68
N LEU A 79 9.26 -16.16 -2.61
CA LEU A 79 8.02 -15.74 -3.26
C LEU A 79 6.85 -15.71 -2.25
N GLU A 80 6.70 -16.76 -1.46
CA GLU A 80 5.69 -16.84 -0.39
C GLU A 80 5.93 -15.73 0.65
N MET A 81 7.19 -15.51 1.03
CA MET A 81 7.57 -14.46 2.00
C MET A 81 7.21 -13.06 1.52
N LEU A 82 7.43 -12.76 0.24
CA LEU A 82 7.12 -11.44 -0.33
C LEU A 82 5.62 -11.26 -0.61
N LEU A 83 4.90 -12.34 -0.95
CA LEU A 83 3.46 -12.28 -1.22
C LEU A 83 2.62 -12.27 0.06
N LYS A 84 2.79 -13.27 0.94
CA LYS A 84 1.81 -13.63 1.98
C LYS A 84 2.32 -13.62 3.41
N ASP A 85 3.61 -13.77 3.64
CA ASP A 85 4.11 -13.93 5.01
C ASP A 85 3.79 -12.73 5.91
N HIS A 86 3.65 -12.97 7.21
CA HIS A 86 3.36 -11.93 8.20
C HIS A 86 4.58 -11.06 8.54
N ALA A 87 5.74 -11.34 7.93
CA ALA A 87 6.85 -10.40 7.93
C ALA A 87 6.35 -9.02 7.48
N ALA A 88 6.81 -7.96 8.17
CA ALA A 88 6.34 -6.58 8.00
C ALA A 88 6.56 -6.00 6.58
N SER A 89 7.03 -6.79 5.64
CA SER A 89 7.42 -6.42 4.30
C SER A 89 6.79 -7.26 3.20
N SER A 90 5.72 -8.03 3.45
CA SER A 90 4.96 -8.68 2.37
C SER A 90 3.89 -7.75 1.78
N ILE A 91 3.41 -8.07 0.58
CA ILE A 91 2.26 -7.36 -0.02
C ILE A 91 1.03 -7.52 0.88
N TYR A 92 0.75 -8.74 1.34
CA TYR A 92 -0.38 -9.03 2.21
C TYR A 92 -0.38 -8.18 3.49
N HIS A 93 0.73 -8.21 4.25
CA HIS A 93 0.86 -7.42 5.48
C HIS A 93 0.72 -5.91 5.22
N SER A 94 1.34 -5.43 4.13
CA SER A 94 1.28 -4.02 3.75
C SER A 94 -0.15 -3.59 3.43
N LEU A 95 -0.91 -4.38 2.65
CA LEU A 95 -2.30 -4.09 2.33
C LEU A 95 -3.23 -4.17 3.56
N HIS A 96 -3.02 -5.14 4.45
CA HIS A 96 -3.78 -5.21 5.70
C HIS A 96 -3.56 -3.99 6.58
N THR A 97 -2.30 -3.55 6.68
CA THR A 97 -1.95 -2.38 7.49
C THR A 97 -2.45 -1.10 6.82
N ALA A 98 -2.35 -0.98 5.49
CA ALA A 98 -2.96 0.10 4.73
C ALA A 98 -4.47 0.17 4.97
N ARG A 99 -5.19 -0.97 4.90
CA ARG A 99 -6.63 -1.04 5.18
C ARG A 99 -6.97 -0.55 6.59
N SER A 100 -6.20 -0.96 7.59
CA SER A 100 -6.39 -0.52 8.98
C SER A 100 -6.18 0.99 9.14
N ASN A 101 -5.20 1.58 8.45
CA ASN A 101 -5.04 3.04 8.46
C ASN A 101 -6.18 3.73 7.70
N ALA A 102 -6.65 3.15 6.59
CA ALA A 102 -7.74 3.69 5.78
C ALA A 102 -9.09 3.75 6.53
N THR A 103 -9.34 2.90 7.53
CA THR A 103 -10.57 3.03 8.35
C THR A 103 -10.60 4.31 9.19
N HIS A 104 -9.45 4.95 9.43
CA HIS A 104 -9.35 6.17 10.23
C HIS A 104 -9.44 7.45 9.40
N VAL A 105 -9.05 7.40 8.12
CA VAL A 105 -8.85 8.60 7.27
C VAL A 105 -9.46 8.48 5.87
N GLY A 106 -9.84 7.29 5.46
CA GLY A 106 -10.30 6.96 4.11
C GLY A 106 -11.82 6.97 3.94
N THR A 107 -12.24 6.94 2.69
CA THR A 107 -13.63 6.72 2.29
C THR A 107 -13.98 5.22 2.33
N VAL A 108 -15.27 4.89 2.27
CA VAL A 108 -15.73 3.50 2.16
C VAL A 108 -15.21 2.86 0.87
N GLU A 109 -15.16 3.63 -0.21
CA GLU A 109 -14.66 3.23 -1.52
C GLU A 109 -13.17 2.85 -1.44
N LEU A 110 -12.37 3.61 -0.70
CA LEU A 110 -10.95 3.31 -0.51
C LEU A 110 -10.75 2.02 0.29
N ILE A 111 -11.48 1.87 1.39
CA ILE A 111 -11.41 0.65 2.22
C ILE A 111 -11.83 -0.58 1.40
N ARG A 112 -12.87 -0.43 0.57
CA ARG A 112 -13.34 -1.49 -0.34
C ARG A 112 -12.27 -1.84 -1.38
N ALA A 113 -11.70 -0.85 -2.07
CA ALA A 113 -10.68 -1.10 -3.09
C ALA A 113 -9.44 -1.83 -2.53
N ILE A 114 -8.97 -1.43 -1.33
CA ILE A 114 -7.87 -2.14 -0.65
C ILE A 114 -8.30 -3.56 -0.27
N SER A 115 -9.52 -3.75 0.22
CA SER A 115 -10.03 -5.07 0.60
C SER A 115 -10.15 -6.02 -0.59
N GLU A 116 -10.60 -5.53 -1.74
CA GLU A 116 -10.66 -6.30 -2.97
C GLU A 116 -9.25 -6.74 -3.43
N THR A 117 -8.24 -5.89 -3.25
CA THR A 117 -6.84 -6.23 -3.53
C THR A 117 -6.33 -7.33 -2.59
N VAL A 118 -6.68 -7.27 -1.29
CA VAL A 118 -6.37 -8.32 -0.31
C VAL A 118 -7.01 -9.65 -0.72
N MET A 119 -8.28 -9.64 -1.14
CA MET A 119 -9.00 -10.84 -1.56
C MET A 119 -8.34 -11.56 -2.74
N THR A 120 -7.69 -10.84 -3.66
CA THR A 120 -6.88 -11.45 -4.74
C THR A 120 -5.75 -12.32 -4.18
N LEU A 121 -5.12 -11.91 -3.08
CA LEU A 121 -4.07 -12.70 -2.41
C LEU A 121 -4.64 -13.83 -1.55
N GLU A 122 -5.85 -13.69 -1.02
CA GLU A 122 -6.48 -14.70 -0.15
C GLU A 122 -7.19 -15.82 -0.93
N ARG A 123 -7.42 -15.65 -2.23
CA ARG A 123 -8.08 -16.68 -3.05
C ARG A 123 -7.37 -18.04 -2.94
N ASP A 124 -8.16 -19.10 -2.85
CA ASP A 124 -7.64 -20.47 -2.88
C ASP A 124 -6.76 -20.68 -4.12
N GLY A 125 -5.58 -21.27 -3.93
CA GLY A 125 -4.60 -21.45 -5.00
C GLY A 125 -3.83 -20.18 -5.41
N ALA A 126 -3.97 -19.06 -4.70
CA ALA A 126 -3.20 -17.84 -5.00
C ALA A 126 -1.71 -17.92 -4.63
N MET A 127 -1.19 -19.08 -4.18
CA MET A 127 0.25 -19.28 -4.11
C MET A 127 0.73 -19.77 -5.48
N PRO A 128 1.56 -19.01 -6.21
CA PRO A 128 2.00 -19.43 -7.53
C PRO A 128 2.85 -20.70 -7.48
N SER A 129 2.50 -21.66 -8.32
CA SER A 129 3.26 -22.89 -8.57
C SER A 129 4.20 -22.79 -9.77
N SER A 130 4.13 -21.68 -10.52
CA SER A 130 4.98 -21.39 -11.67
C SER A 130 5.27 -19.89 -11.81
N PRO A 131 6.34 -19.50 -12.55
CA PRO A 131 6.60 -18.10 -12.86
C PRO A 131 5.46 -17.40 -13.61
N LEU A 132 4.75 -18.12 -14.47
CA LEU A 132 3.59 -17.59 -15.19
C LEU A 132 2.45 -17.24 -14.22
N GLU A 133 2.14 -18.11 -13.27
CA GLU A 133 1.14 -17.82 -12.23
C GLU A 133 1.55 -16.63 -11.37
N ALA A 134 2.84 -16.49 -11.04
CA ALA A 134 3.34 -15.36 -10.26
C ALA A 134 3.22 -14.04 -11.03
N LEU A 135 3.49 -14.07 -12.34
CA LEU A 135 3.33 -12.93 -13.24
C LEU A 135 1.85 -12.51 -13.34
N LEU A 136 0.94 -13.46 -13.55
CA LEU A 136 -0.50 -13.18 -13.66
C LEU A 136 -1.08 -12.63 -12.35
N LEU A 137 -0.75 -13.24 -11.21
CA LEU A 137 -1.19 -12.77 -9.90
C LEU A 137 -0.71 -11.34 -9.64
N THR A 138 0.57 -11.06 -9.92
CA THR A 138 1.12 -9.72 -9.66
C THR A 138 0.62 -8.67 -10.64
N ASN A 139 0.30 -9.02 -11.89
CA ASN A 139 -0.42 -8.11 -12.80
C ASN A 139 -1.79 -7.74 -12.20
N GLU A 140 -2.57 -8.72 -11.74
CA GLU A 140 -3.88 -8.46 -11.13
C GLU A 140 -3.74 -7.57 -9.89
N VAL A 141 -2.76 -7.84 -9.01
CA VAL A 141 -2.48 -6.99 -7.84
C VAL A 141 -2.13 -5.55 -8.24
N LEU A 142 -1.29 -5.35 -9.27
CA LEU A 142 -0.92 -4.02 -9.74
C LEU A 142 -2.11 -3.28 -10.35
N GLU A 143 -2.94 -3.94 -11.15
CA GLU A 143 -4.18 -3.36 -11.69
C GLU A 143 -5.15 -2.93 -10.57
N ARG A 144 -5.24 -3.72 -9.50
CA ARG A 144 -6.07 -3.37 -8.33
C ARG A 144 -5.47 -2.22 -7.51
N LEU A 145 -4.15 -2.15 -7.38
CA LEU A 145 -3.47 -1.02 -6.75
C LEU A 145 -3.67 0.28 -7.54
N ASP A 146 -3.63 0.24 -8.87
CA ASP A 146 -3.96 1.39 -9.71
C ASP A 146 -5.42 1.86 -9.47
N ALA A 147 -6.36 0.93 -9.27
CA ALA A 147 -7.72 1.28 -8.88
C ALA A 147 -7.80 1.93 -7.48
N VAL A 148 -6.97 1.48 -6.52
CA VAL A 148 -6.84 2.12 -5.20
C VAL A 148 -6.33 3.56 -5.33
N TYR A 149 -5.27 3.78 -6.11
CA TYR A 149 -4.72 5.12 -6.33
C TYR A 149 -5.70 6.04 -7.05
N LYS A 150 -6.47 5.51 -8.00
CA LYS A 150 -7.54 6.26 -8.64
C LYS A 150 -8.61 6.72 -7.65
N VAL A 151 -9.03 5.85 -6.73
CA VAL A 151 -9.96 6.25 -5.67
C VAL A 151 -9.38 7.37 -4.81
N ILE A 152 -8.09 7.29 -4.45
CA ILE A 152 -7.41 8.36 -3.72
C ILE A 152 -7.44 9.68 -4.51
N ASP A 153 -7.11 9.62 -5.80
CA ASP A 153 -7.10 10.78 -6.69
C ASP A 153 -8.49 11.45 -6.78
N ASP A 154 -9.51 10.65 -7.08
CA ASP A 154 -10.90 11.10 -7.21
C ASP A 154 -11.47 11.62 -5.87
N SER A 155 -11.11 11.00 -4.75
CA SER A 155 -11.69 11.32 -3.44
C SER A 155 -11.05 12.54 -2.76
N TRP A 156 -9.74 12.70 -2.90
CA TRP A 156 -8.97 13.63 -2.07
C TRP A 156 -8.43 14.83 -2.84
N PHE A 157 -8.18 14.68 -4.14
CA PHE A 157 -7.52 15.73 -4.93
C PHE A 157 -8.46 16.41 -5.95
N HIS A 158 -9.66 15.86 -6.16
CA HIS A 158 -10.69 16.42 -7.05
C HIS A 158 -11.82 17.18 -6.33
N GLN A 159 -11.67 17.52 -5.04
CA GLN A 159 -12.54 18.54 -4.45
C GLN A 159 -12.10 19.91 -4.97
N GLU A 160 -13.02 20.68 -5.56
CA GLU A 160 -12.77 22.10 -5.88
C GLU A 160 -12.12 22.77 -4.66
N ALA A 161 -10.99 23.44 -4.88
CA ALA A 161 -10.36 24.21 -3.83
C ALA A 161 -11.41 25.14 -3.23
N LEU A 162 -11.63 25.06 -1.92
CA LEU A 162 -12.55 25.96 -1.22
C LEU A 162 -12.17 27.39 -1.60
N SER A 163 -13.14 28.17 -2.09
CA SER A 163 -12.88 29.58 -2.34
C SER A 163 -12.44 30.25 -1.04
N GLU A 164 -11.67 31.33 -1.15
CA GLU A 164 -11.17 32.07 0.01
C GLU A 164 -12.31 32.46 0.97
N GLU A 165 -13.49 32.79 0.41
CA GLU A 165 -14.73 33.07 1.16
C GLU A 165 -15.33 31.84 1.87
N GLU A 166 -15.24 30.65 1.27
CA GLU A 166 -15.74 29.40 1.85
C GLU A 166 -14.83 28.94 3.00
N VAL A 167 -13.51 29.11 2.85
CA VAL A 167 -12.52 28.89 3.91
C VAL A 167 -12.80 29.85 5.07
N TYR A 168 -12.95 31.15 4.78
CA TYR A 168 -13.20 32.16 5.81
C TYR A 168 -14.51 31.90 6.57
N ARG A 169 -15.59 31.53 5.87
CA ARG A 169 -16.87 31.18 6.51
C ARG A 169 -16.75 30.01 7.48
N ARG A 170 -16.00 28.96 7.12
CA ARG A 170 -15.80 27.79 7.99
C ARG A 170 -14.92 28.08 9.20
N PHE A 171 -13.93 28.97 9.06
CA PHE A 171 -13.08 29.39 10.18
C PHE A 171 -13.78 30.33 11.17
N VAL A 172 -14.75 31.14 10.71
CA VAL A 172 -15.49 32.08 11.57
C VAL A 172 -16.65 31.40 12.31
N GLN A 173 -17.12 30.24 11.85
CA GLN A 173 -18.24 29.49 12.46
C GLN A 173 -17.81 28.41 13.47
N GLN A 174 -16.51 28.26 13.78
CA GLN A 174 -15.99 27.39 14.84
C GLN A 174 -15.48 28.21 16.03
#